data_AF-A0A9P9TNA4-F1
#
_entry.id   AF-A0A9P9TNA4-F1
#
_cell.length_a   1.000
_cell.length_b   1.000
_cell.length_c   1.000
_cell.angle_alpha   90.00
_cell.angle_beta   90.00
_cell.angle_gamma   90.00
#
_symmetry.space_group_name_H-M   'P 1'
#
loop_
_entity.id
_entity.type
_entity.pdbx_description
1 polymer ?
#
loop_
_entity_poly.entity_id
_entity_poly.type
_entity_poly.pdbx_seq_one_letter_code
_entity_poly.pdbx_strand_id
1 'polypeptide(L)'
;MEHMPQLVGIMAFSQGARVATALLLYFARTSHPLRTRFRFAVLCCATYPPLWGDGETEAWAAADCDGGVGRRKVEVPSLHLVGSKDAWKGEAETMAREVWSDEVGKEVWIFEGGHQVPLGREDGTRVAEWVKQFL
;
A
#
# COMPACT_ATOMS: atom_id res chain seq x y z
N MET A 1 -7.09 14.22 28.81
CA MET A 1 -7.40 13.77 27.44
C MET A 1 -6.06 13.55 26.77
N GLU A 2 -5.66 12.29 26.60
CA GLU A 2 -4.33 11.97 26.07
C GLU A 2 -4.27 12.41 24.60
N HIS A 3 -3.30 13.25 24.25
CA HIS A 3 -3.07 13.67 22.87
C HIS A 3 -2.56 12.46 22.08
N MET A 4 -3.48 11.67 21.53
CA MET A 4 -3.11 10.58 20.64
C MET A 4 -2.39 11.16 19.40
N PRO A 5 -1.22 10.64 19.03
CA PRO A 5 -0.47 11.12 17.88
C PRO A 5 -1.33 11.03 16.61
N GLN A 6 -1.30 12.09 15.81
CA GLN A 6 -1.99 12.14 14.53
C GLN A 6 -1.21 11.28 13.53
N LEU A 7 -1.69 10.05 13.28
CA LEU A 7 -1.25 9.23 12.16
C LEU A 7 -1.81 9.84 10.87
N VAL A 8 -0.91 10.27 9.96
CA VAL A 8 -1.28 10.95 8.70
C VAL A 8 -1.07 10.06 7.47
N GLY A 9 -0.10 9.13 7.53
CA GLY A 9 0.21 8.24 6.41
C GLY A 9 0.92 6.99 6.88
N ILE A 10 1.10 6.04 5.95
CA ILE A 10 1.83 4.80 6.20
C ILE A 10 2.93 4.63 5.15
N MET A 11 4.12 4.21 5.58
CA MET A 11 5.21 3.83 4.69
C MET A 11 5.64 2.42 5.05
N ALA A 12 5.85 1.57 4.04
CA ALA A 12 6.21 0.18 4.27
C ALA A 12 7.09 -0.40 3.15
N PHE A 13 7.92 -1.36 3.50
CA PHE A 13 8.86 -2.02 2.58
C PHE A 13 8.61 -3.53 2.55
N SER A 14 8.69 -4.14 1.37
CA SER A 14 8.64 -5.60 1.18
C SER A 14 7.41 -6.23 1.84
N GLN A 15 7.57 -7.23 2.71
CA GLN A 15 6.47 -7.85 3.46
C GLN A 15 5.71 -6.85 4.35
N GLY A 16 6.36 -5.78 4.82
CA GLY A 16 5.68 -4.69 5.51
C GLY A 16 4.58 -4.06 4.65
N ALA A 17 4.75 -4.01 3.32
CA ALA A 17 3.73 -3.50 2.41
C ALA A 17 2.50 -4.41 2.33
N ARG A 18 2.68 -5.73 2.50
CA ARG A 18 1.56 -6.69 2.63
C ARG A 18 0.74 -6.42 3.88
N VAL A 19 1.42 -6.16 5.00
CA VAL A 19 0.79 -5.82 6.29
C VAL A 19 0.08 -4.47 6.22
N ALA A 20 0.75 -3.44 5.69
CA ALA A 20 0.18 -2.11 5.52
C ALA A 20 -1.09 -2.13 4.65
N THR A 21 -1.03 -2.85 3.52
CA THR A 21 -2.19 -3.00 2.64
C THR A 21 -3.33 -3.74 3.32
N ALA A 22 -3.04 -4.83 4.03
CA ALA A 22 -4.06 -5.58 4.74
C ALA A 22 -4.72 -4.76 5.87
N LEU A 23 -3.94 -3.98 6.60
CA LEU A 23 -4.43 -3.06 7.62
C LEU A 23 -5.40 -2.03 7.04
N LEU A 24 -5.06 -1.42 5.91
CA LEU A 24 -5.93 -0.44 5.24
C LEU A 24 -7.19 -1.08 4.67
N LEU A 25 -7.10 -2.28 4.12
CA LEU A 25 -8.28 -3.06 3.70
C LEU A 25 -9.18 -3.40 4.90
N TYR A 26 -8.60 -3.78 6.03
CA TYR A 26 -9.35 -4.03 7.27
C TYR A 26 -10.09 -2.76 7.70
N PHE A 27 -9.43 -1.60 7.70
CA PHE A 27 -10.09 -0.32 7.99
C PHE A 27 -11.14 0.09 6.95
N ALA A 28 -11.00 -0.29 5.68
CA ALA A 28 -12.01 -0.03 4.65
C ALA A 28 -13.24 -0.95 4.78
N ARG A 29 -13.08 -2.13 5.37
CA ARG A 29 -14.14 -3.11 5.62
C ARG A 29 -14.86 -2.90 6.94
N THR A 30 -14.15 -2.34 7.93
CA THR A 30 -14.69 -2.10 9.27
C THR A 30 -15.00 -0.61 9.48
N SER A 31 -15.93 -0.29 10.37
CA SER A 31 -16.16 1.11 10.78
C SER A 31 -15.08 1.60 11.75
N HIS A 32 -13.81 1.24 11.51
CA HIS A 32 -12.71 1.50 12.43
C HIS A 32 -12.41 3.01 12.52
N PRO A 33 -12.20 3.58 13.73
CA PRO A 33 -11.96 5.01 13.91
C PRO A 33 -10.75 5.58 13.15
N LEU A 34 -9.82 4.72 12.73
CA LEU A 34 -8.63 5.11 11.96
C LEU A 34 -8.84 5.10 10.43
N ARG A 35 -10.00 4.67 9.93
CA ARG A 35 -10.29 4.57 8.49
C ARG A 35 -10.05 5.88 7.74
N THR A 36 -10.45 7.02 8.31
CA THR A 36 -10.37 8.33 7.66
C THR A 36 -9.07 9.08 7.97
N ARG A 37 -8.11 8.44 8.65
CA ARG A 37 -6.90 9.13 9.13
C ARG A 37 -5.70 9.02 8.21
N PHE A 38 -5.62 7.97 7.41
CA PHE A 38 -4.56 7.83 6.42
C PHE A 38 -4.88 8.67 5.19
N ARG A 39 -4.07 9.70 4.97
CA ARG A 39 -4.15 10.57 3.79
C ARG A 39 -3.30 10.06 2.63
N PHE A 40 -2.30 9.23 2.91
CA PHE A 40 -1.46 8.65 1.88
C PHE A 40 -0.80 7.33 2.34
N ALA A 41 -0.33 6.55 1.37
CA ALA A 41 0.52 5.39 1.58
C ALA A 41 1.73 5.40 0.64
N VAL A 42 2.90 5.00 1.14
CA VAL A 42 4.11 4.77 0.32
C VAL A 42 4.55 3.32 0.49
N LEU A 43 4.52 2.55 -0.60
CA LEU A 43 4.90 1.14 -0.61
C LEU A 43 6.17 0.94 -1.43
N CYS A 44 7.24 0.50 -0.79
CA CYS A 44 8.52 0.20 -1.44
C CYS A 44 8.66 -1.31 -1.67
N CYS A 45 8.89 -1.72 -2.92
CA CYS A 45 9.21 -3.11 -3.28
C CYS A 45 8.23 -4.11 -2.68
N ALA A 46 6.93 -3.82 -2.78
CA ALA A 46 5.88 -4.62 -2.16
C ALA A 46 5.89 -6.06 -2.67
N THR A 47 5.64 -7.01 -1.78
CA THR A 47 5.30 -8.40 -2.16
C THR A 47 3.79 -8.59 -2.14
N TYR A 48 3.28 -9.62 -2.80
CA TYR A 48 1.86 -9.91 -3.00
C TYR A 48 1.58 -11.36 -2.61
N PRO A 49 0.40 -11.70 -2.04
CA PRO A 49 -0.78 -10.87 -1.75
C PRO A 49 -0.68 -10.09 -0.43
N PRO A 50 -1.64 -9.18 -0.12
CA PRO A 50 -1.80 -8.65 1.24
C PRO A 50 -1.87 -9.77 2.30
N LEU A 51 -1.38 -9.50 3.52
CA LEU A 51 -1.29 -10.51 4.57
C LEU A 51 -2.59 -10.53 5.40
N TRP A 52 -3.38 -11.61 5.32
CA TRP A 52 -4.61 -11.78 6.11
C TRP A 52 -4.38 -12.69 7.32
N GLY A 53 -5.06 -12.38 8.43
CA GLY A 53 -4.74 -12.87 9.79
C GLY A 53 -5.06 -14.35 10.09
N ASP A 54 -5.66 -15.07 9.14
CA ASP A 54 -6.08 -16.47 9.25
C ASP A 54 -5.17 -17.44 8.48
N GLY A 55 -4.02 -16.96 7.99
CA GLY A 55 -2.90 -17.83 7.63
C GLY A 55 -2.75 -18.16 6.16
N GLU A 56 -3.69 -17.82 5.27
CA GLU A 56 -3.50 -18.06 3.83
C GLU A 56 -4.02 -16.93 2.93
N THR A 57 -3.19 -16.63 1.93
CA THR A 57 -3.49 -16.02 0.62
C THR A 57 -4.87 -16.37 0.05
N GLU A 58 -5.42 -17.53 0.43
CA GLU A 58 -6.72 -18.04 0.00
C GLU A 58 -7.90 -17.14 0.38
N ALA A 59 -7.87 -16.40 1.49
CA ALA A 59 -8.99 -15.52 1.86
C ALA A 59 -9.20 -14.34 0.87
N TRP A 60 -8.13 -13.83 0.25
CA TRP A 60 -8.25 -12.81 -0.80
C TRP A 60 -8.71 -13.39 -2.14
N ALA A 61 -8.40 -14.67 -2.41
CA ALA A 61 -8.89 -15.40 -3.59
C ALA A 61 -10.36 -15.84 -3.43
N ALA A 62 -10.78 -16.23 -2.22
CA ALA A 62 -12.11 -16.74 -1.91
C ALA A 62 -13.19 -15.65 -1.74
N ALA A 63 -12.81 -14.40 -1.48
CA ALA A 63 -13.74 -13.26 -1.41
C ALA A 63 -14.45 -12.93 -2.75
N ASP A 64 -14.09 -13.60 -3.86
CA ASP A 64 -14.79 -13.53 -5.15
C ASP A 64 -16.11 -14.33 -5.16
N CYS A 65 -16.29 -15.29 -4.24
CA CYS A 65 -17.29 -16.35 -4.41
C CYS A 65 -18.67 -16.03 -3.79
N ASP A 66 -18.76 -15.08 -2.86
CA ASP A 66 -20.00 -14.76 -2.15
C ASP A 66 -20.57 -13.41 -2.63
N GLY A 67 -21.51 -13.50 -3.57
CA GLY A 67 -21.98 -12.39 -4.39
C GLY A 67 -22.51 -11.18 -3.60
N GLY A 68 -21.74 -10.09 -3.62
CA GLY A 68 -22.26 -8.76 -3.25
C GLY A 68 -21.22 -7.69 -2.93
N VAL A 69 -19.97 -8.05 -2.63
CA VAL A 69 -18.92 -7.06 -2.31
C VAL A 69 -17.71 -7.34 -3.19
N GLY A 70 -17.75 -6.84 -4.44
CA GLY A 70 -16.58 -6.89 -5.32
C GLY A 70 -15.33 -6.42 -4.58
N ARG A 71 -14.16 -7.00 -4.88
CA ARG A 71 -12.86 -6.73 -4.23
C ARG A 71 -12.70 -5.25 -3.88
N ARG A 72 -13.04 -4.87 -2.64
CA ARG A 72 -12.95 -3.48 -2.20
C ARG A 72 -11.48 -3.11 -2.22
N LYS A 73 -11.11 -2.23 -3.16
CA LYS A 73 -9.75 -1.75 -3.30
C LYS A 73 -9.41 -0.79 -2.15
N VAL A 74 -8.13 -0.59 -1.89
CA VAL A 74 -7.67 0.45 -0.98
C VAL A 74 -7.93 1.81 -1.63
N GLU A 75 -8.70 2.65 -0.93
CA GLU A 75 -9.12 4.01 -1.35
C GLU A 75 -8.30 5.09 -0.62
N VAL A 76 -7.00 4.84 -0.43
CA VAL A 76 -6.04 5.82 0.10
C VAL A 76 -5.08 6.18 -1.04
N PRO A 77 -4.80 7.48 -1.30
CA PRO A 77 -3.78 7.88 -2.28
C PRO A 77 -2.47 7.16 -2.03
N SER A 78 -1.81 6.65 -3.08
CA SER A 78 -0.65 5.79 -2.90
C SER A 78 0.46 6.01 -3.88
N LEU A 79 1.69 5.83 -3.40
CA LEU A 79 2.91 5.79 -4.18
C LEU A 79 3.55 4.42 -4.05
N HIS A 80 3.66 3.71 -5.16
CA HIS A 80 4.31 2.40 -5.25
C HIS A 80 5.69 2.56 -5.88
N LEU A 81 6.74 2.38 -5.08
CA LEU A 81 8.13 2.42 -5.53
C LEU A 81 8.61 1.01 -5.84
N VAL A 82 9.09 0.79 -7.06
CA VAL A 82 9.47 -0.54 -7.54
C VAL A 82 10.89 -0.51 -8.09
N GLY A 83 11.76 -1.38 -7.58
CA GLY A 83 13.14 -1.47 -8.07
C GLY A 83 13.19 -2.06 -9.49
N SER A 84 13.94 -1.43 -10.39
CA SER A 84 14.11 -1.87 -11.78
C SER A 84 14.65 -3.30 -11.92
N LYS A 85 15.43 -3.75 -10.92
CA LYS A 85 16.11 -5.05 -10.81
C LYS A 85 15.58 -5.89 -9.64
N ASP A 86 14.45 -5.50 -9.04
CA ASP A 86 13.85 -6.26 -7.94
C ASP A 86 13.31 -7.61 -8.44
N ALA A 87 13.68 -8.70 -7.78
CA ALA A 87 13.17 -10.04 -8.07
C ALA A 87 11.64 -10.13 -7.87
N TRP A 88 11.07 -9.27 -7.01
CA TRP A 88 9.64 -9.20 -6.70
C TRP A 88 8.92 -8.08 -7.45
N LYS A 89 9.53 -7.48 -8.48
CA LYS A 89 8.94 -6.41 -9.28
C LYS A 89 7.51 -6.72 -9.75
N GLY A 90 7.29 -7.93 -10.28
CA GLY A 90 5.97 -8.36 -10.74
C GLY A 90 4.92 -8.45 -9.62
N GLU A 91 5.32 -8.78 -8.40
CA GLU A 91 4.44 -8.75 -7.24
C GLU A 91 4.11 -7.32 -6.81
N ALA A 92 5.08 -6.42 -6.81
CA ALA A 92 4.87 -5.02 -6.46
C ALA A 92 3.88 -4.35 -7.44
N GLU A 93 4.04 -4.62 -8.74
CA GLU A 93 3.13 -4.16 -9.79
C GLU A 93 1.73 -4.79 -9.64
N THR A 94 1.65 -6.08 -9.30
CA THR A 94 0.38 -6.78 -9.06
C THR A 94 -0.35 -6.23 -7.84
N MET A 95 0.36 -5.96 -6.74
CA MET A 95 -0.20 -5.29 -5.57
C MET A 95 -0.86 -3.96 -5.95
N ALA A 96 -0.15 -3.10 -6.68
CA ALA A 96 -0.67 -1.80 -7.11
C ALA A 96 -1.90 -1.92 -8.04
N ARG A 97 -1.88 -2.87 -8.98
CA ARG A 97 -2.95 -3.05 -9.97
C ARG A 97 -4.22 -3.65 -9.37
N GLU A 98 -4.07 -4.75 -8.64
CA GLU A 98 -5.20 -5.58 -8.21
C GLU A 98 -5.84 -5.08 -6.91
N VAL A 99 -5.05 -4.46 -6.01
CA VAL A 99 -5.50 -4.18 -4.63
C VAL A 99 -5.76 -2.69 -4.39
N TRP A 100 -5.10 -1.79 -5.10
CA TRP A 100 -5.17 -0.34 -4.88
C TRP A 100 -6.01 0.36 -5.95
N SER A 101 -6.89 1.28 -5.54
CA SER A 101 -7.82 1.97 -6.45
C SER A 101 -7.09 2.97 -7.34
N ASP A 102 -7.46 3.02 -8.62
CA ASP A 102 -6.98 4.02 -9.58
C ASP A 102 -7.70 5.38 -9.41
N GLU A 103 -8.80 5.42 -8.64
CA GLU A 103 -9.69 6.59 -8.53
C GLU A 103 -9.21 7.65 -7.51
N VAL A 104 -8.25 7.29 -6.65
CA VAL A 104 -7.86 8.12 -5.49
C VAL A 104 -6.42 8.66 -5.56
N GLY A 105 -5.80 8.66 -6.74
CA GLY A 105 -4.42 9.11 -6.91
C GLY A 105 -3.41 8.04 -6.53
N LYS A 106 -3.31 7.02 -7.39
CA LYS A 106 -2.31 5.96 -7.32
C LYS A 106 -1.19 6.22 -8.34
N GLU A 107 0.05 6.22 -7.88
CA GLU A 107 1.24 6.34 -8.72
C GLU A 107 2.15 5.13 -8.55
N VAL A 108 2.78 4.71 -9.65
CA VAL A 108 3.81 3.65 -9.65
C VAL A 108 5.08 4.22 -10.26
N TRP A 109 6.15 4.28 -9.47
CA TRP A 109 7.45 4.77 -9.93
C TRP A 109 8.48 3.65 -9.89
N ILE A 110 9.22 3.52 -11.00
CA ILE A 110 10.36 2.63 -11.07
C ILE A 110 11.61 3.41 -10.69
N PHE A 111 12.39 2.91 -9.74
CA PHE A 111 13.69 3.46 -9.39
C PHE A 111 14.81 2.50 -9.79
N GLU A 112 16.01 3.03 -10.00
CA GLU A 112 17.17 2.18 -10.34
C GLU A 112 17.68 1.46 -9.10
N GLY A 113 17.49 0.13 -9.04
CA GLY A 113 17.84 -0.67 -7.87
C GLY A 113 17.14 -2.01 -7.82
N GLY A 114 17.47 -2.80 -6.79
CA GLY A 114 16.86 -4.11 -6.52
C GLY A 114 15.81 -4.03 -5.41
N HIS A 115 15.82 -5.03 -4.53
CA HIS A 115 14.91 -5.13 -3.40
C HIS A 115 15.36 -4.28 -2.20
N GLN A 116 15.18 -2.96 -2.31
CA GLN A 116 15.54 -2.00 -1.27
C GLN A 116 14.63 -0.76 -1.28
N VAL A 117 14.75 0.09 -0.27
CA VAL A 117 14.24 1.47 -0.35
C VAL A 117 15.17 2.28 -1.26
N PRO A 118 14.67 3.21 -2.10
CA PRO A 118 15.52 4.03 -2.94
C PRO A 118 16.59 4.76 -2.13
N LEU A 119 17.85 4.65 -2.58
CA LEU A 119 19.00 5.28 -1.92
C LEU A 119 19.40 6.61 -2.58
N GLY A 120 18.92 6.86 -3.80
CA GLY A 120 19.21 8.06 -4.55
C GLY A 120 18.60 9.29 -3.88
N ARG A 121 19.39 10.37 -3.78
CA ARG A 121 18.90 11.66 -3.26
C ARG A 121 17.72 12.20 -4.08
N GLU A 122 17.76 11.99 -5.39
CA GLU A 122 16.71 12.39 -6.32
C GLU A 122 15.39 11.66 -6.01
N ASP A 123 15.42 10.33 -5.94
CA ASP A 123 14.25 9.53 -5.57
C ASP A 123 13.70 9.92 -4.19
N GLY A 124 14.57 10.06 -3.20
CA GLY A 124 14.17 10.48 -1.85
C GLY A 124 13.53 11.87 -1.84
N THR A 125 14.06 12.82 -2.61
CA THR A 125 13.48 14.15 -2.76
C THR A 125 12.11 14.07 -3.43
N ARG A 126 12.00 13.29 -4.51
CA ARG A 126 10.74 13.12 -5.25
C ARG A 126 9.65 12.50 -4.40
N VAL A 127 9.98 11.49 -3.59
CA VAL A 127 9.06 10.88 -2.62
C VAL A 127 8.63 11.89 -1.56
N ALA A 128 9.57 12.68 -1.02
CA ALA A 128 9.25 13.71 -0.03
C ALA A 128 8.30 14.79 -0.60
N GLU A 129 8.53 15.25 -1.83
CA GLU A 129 7.64 16.20 -2.50
C GLU A 129 6.25 15.62 -2.77
N TRP A 130 6.17 14.33 -3.09
CA TRP A 130 4.88 13.64 -3.21
C TRP A 130 4.12 13.61 -1.89
N VAL A 131 4.80 13.22 -0.80
CA VAL A 131 4.20 13.16 0.55
C VAL A 131 3.70 14.54 1.02
N LYS A 132 4.42 15.62 0.71
CA LYS A 132 4.03 17.00 1.10
C LYS A 132 2.68 17.44 0.53
N GLN A 133 2.18 16.81 -0.54
CA GLN A 133 0.87 17.12 -1.11
C GLN A 133 -0.30 16.75 -0.16
N PHE A 134 -0.03 15.92 0.85
CA PHE A 134 -1.04 15.37 1.76
C PHE A 134 -0.94 15.87 3.21
N LEU A 135 0.11 16.64 3.53
CA LEU A 135 0.34 17.20 4.87
C LEU A 135 -0.40 18.54 5.02
#